data_AF-F1Z0N4-F1
#
_entry.id   AF-F1Z0N4-F1
#
_cell.length_a   1.000
_cell.length_b   1.000
_cell.length_c   1.000
_cell.angle_alpha   90.00
_cell.angle_beta   90.00
_cell.angle_gamma   90.00
#
_symmetry.space_group_name_H-M   'P 1'
#
loop_
_entity.id
_entity.type
_entity.pdbx_description
1 polymer ?
#
loop_
_entity_poly.entity_id
_entity_poly.type
_entity_poly.pdbx_seq_one_letter_code
_entity_poly.pdbx_strand_id
1 'polypeptide(L)'
;MIKKELTTIDFDSSGNDVERTILVRFLYSLKAIKLYEERYQTNFFAEYEQAVKRFGEMFKGVDIAKMSELSPEEQTQLLPIMADKVILNFLARAIPCIYGEVENGKFIQSTFTAENAEMSDWFGELLNVQFLGEIMREFSSNSKNVPQDKKKPQRK
;
A
#
# COMPACT_ATOMS: atom_id res chain seq x y z
N MET A 1 -7.31 -7.06 -6.07
CA MET A 1 -5.86 -7.31 -6.14
C MET A 1 -5.28 -6.30 -7.09
N ILE A 2 -4.29 -5.53 -6.63
CA ILE A 2 -3.62 -4.51 -7.43
C ILE A 2 -2.39 -5.14 -8.10
N LYS A 3 -2.12 -4.77 -9.35
CA LYS A 3 -0.94 -5.19 -10.12
C LYS A 3 -0.25 -3.93 -10.64
N LYS A 4 1.07 -3.83 -10.50
CA LYS A 4 1.85 -2.72 -11.05
C LYS A 4 3.01 -3.27 -11.84
N GLU A 5 3.18 -2.77 -13.06
CA GLU A 5 4.39 -2.95 -13.84
C GLU A 5 5.32 -1.80 -13.46
N LEU A 6 6.48 -2.13 -12.90
CA LEU A 6 7.46 -1.17 -12.41
C LEU A 6 8.79 -1.42 -13.11
N THR A 7 9.45 -0.34 -13.51
CA THR A 7 10.77 -0.44 -14.14
C THR A 7 11.82 -0.27 -13.05
N THR A 8 12.72 -1.23 -12.92
CA THR A 8 13.88 -1.16 -12.03
C THR A 8 15.13 -1.06 -12.87
N ILE A 9 16.18 -0.50 -12.30
CA ILE A 9 17.53 -0.56 -12.87
C ILE A 9 18.24 -1.73 -12.20
N ASP A 10 18.84 -2.60 -13.00
CA ASP A 10 19.69 -3.71 -12.56
C ASP A 10 21.04 -3.61 -13.27
N PHE A 11 22.03 -4.41 -12.87
CA PHE A 11 23.35 -4.43 -13.49
C PHE A 11 23.57 -5.76 -14.23
N ASP A 12 23.97 -5.69 -15.49
CA ASP A 12 24.40 -6.90 -16.21
C ASP A 12 25.75 -7.43 -15.69
N SER A 13 26.18 -8.59 -16.21
CA SER A 13 27.47 -9.18 -15.85
C SER A 13 28.69 -8.34 -16.23
N SER A 14 28.50 -7.28 -17.02
CA SER A 14 29.52 -6.31 -17.44
C SER A 14 29.43 -5.00 -16.65
N GLY A 15 28.48 -4.87 -15.71
CA GLY A 15 28.26 -3.68 -14.90
C GLY A 15 27.52 -2.54 -15.61
N ASN A 16 26.87 -2.80 -16.75
CA ASN A 16 26.03 -1.80 -17.40
C ASN A 16 24.62 -1.79 -16.79
N ASP A 17 24.04 -0.60 -16.73
CA ASP A 17 22.64 -0.40 -16.34
C ASP A 17 21.71 -1.08 -17.34
N VAL A 18 20.84 -1.95 -16.84
CA VAL A 18 19.79 -2.62 -17.61
C VAL A 18 18.46 -2.34 -16.94
N GLU A 19 17.57 -1.68 -17.67
CA GLU A 19 16.18 -1.53 -17.25
C GLU A 19 15.44 -2.87 -17.33
N ARG A 20 14.78 -3.24 -16.24
CA ARG A 20 13.94 -4.43 -16.14
C ARG A 20 12.55 -4.03 -15.69
N THR A 21 11.53 -4.43 -16.44
CA THR A 21 10.14 -4.31 -16.00
C THR A 21 9.77 -5.54 -15.18
N ILE A 22 9.36 -5.31 -13.93
CA ILE A 22 8.85 -6.33 -13.03
C ILE A 22 7.36 -6.14 -12.79
N LEU A 23 6.65 -7.24 -12.55
CA LEU A 23 5.23 -7.23 -12.19
C LEU A 23 5.07 -7.50 -10.70
N VAL A 24 4.78 -6.46 -9.93
CA VAL A 24 4.49 -6.55 -8.49
C VAL A 24 2.98 -6.68 -8.25
N ARG A 25 2.61 -7.40 -7.18
CA ARG A 25 1.22 -7.74 -6.88
C ARG A 25 0.90 -7.43 -5.41
N PHE A 26 -0.24 -6.81 -5.19
CA PHE A 26 -0.70 -6.43 -3.86
C PHE A 26 -2.10 -6.99 -3.61
N LEU A 27 -2.24 -7.73 -2.52
CA LEU A 27 -3.48 -8.36 -2.11
C LEU A 27 -3.84 -7.94 -0.68
N TYR A 28 -4.97 -7.25 -0.57
CA TYR A 28 -5.63 -7.06 0.71
C TYR A 28 -6.27 -8.36 1.18
N SER A 29 -5.76 -8.92 2.28
CA SER A 29 -6.21 -10.19 2.82
C SER A 29 -6.16 -10.16 4.35
N LEU A 30 -6.82 -11.11 5.01
CA LEU A 30 -6.66 -11.28 6.45
C LEU A 30 -5.20 -11.55 6.85
N LYS A 31 -4.42 -12.19 5.97
CA LYS A 31 -2.98 -12.42 6.19
C LYS A 31 -2.21 -11.10 6.16
N ALA A 32 -2.54 -10.20 5.24
CA ALA A 32 -1.96 -8.86 5.17
C ALA A 32 -2.21 -8.05 6.44
N ILE A 33 -3.46 -8.10 6.94
CA ILE A 33 -3.85 -7.40 8.17
C ILE A 33 -3.09 -7.95 9.36
N LYS A 34 -3.07 -9.28 9.54
CA LYS A 34 -2.33 -9.91 10.64
C LYS A 34 -0.85 -9.56 10.58
N LEU A 35 -0.26 -9.64 9.39
CA LEU A 35 1.14 -9.28 9.17
C LEU A 35 1.42 -7.82 9.56
N TYR A 36 0.53 -6.90 9.19
CA TYR A 36 0.63 -5.49 9.59
C TYR A 36 0.57 -5.30 11.10
N GLU A 37 -0.43 -5.89 11.75
CA GLU A 37 -0.62 -5.76 13.20
C GLU A 37 0.53 -6.41 13.99
N GLU A 38 1.05 -7.55 13.52
CA GLU A 38 2.20 -8.25 14.10
C GLU A 38 3.51 -7.44 13.94
N ARG A 39 3.77 -6.87 12.77
CA ARG A 39 5.00 -6.10 12.52
C ARG A 39 5.03 -4.78 13.30
N TYR A 40 3.92 -4.05 13.30
CA TYR A 40 3.89 -2.68 13.84
C TYR A 40 3.23 -2.57 15.21
N GLN A 41 2.77 -3.69 15.80
CA GLN A 41 2.17 -3.75 17.14
C GLN A 41 1.06 -2.71 17.32
N THR A 42 0.23 -2.56 16.29
CA THR A 42 -0.83 -1.57 16.18
C THR A 42 -2.08 -2.21 15.57
N ASN A 43 -3.22 -1.50 15.62
CA ASN A 43 -4.44 -1.98 14.97
C ASN A 43 -4.57 -1.39 13.57
N PHE A 44 -4.61 -2.27 12.57
CA PHE A 44 -4.66 -1.88 11.16
C PHE A 44 -5.88 -0.99 10.85
N PHE A 45 -7.06 -1.38 11.34
CA PHE A 45 -8.30 -0.65 11.05
C PHE A 45 -8.31 0.74 11.67
N ALA A 46 -7.74 0.90 12.87
CA ALA A 46 -7.62 2.20 13.53
C ALA A 46 -6.68 3.14 12.75
N GLU A 47 -5.52 2.66 12.28
CA GLU A 47 -4.62 3.48 11.46
C GLU A 47 -5.22 3.79 10.08
N TYR A 48 -5.92 2.83 9.46
CA TYR A 48 -6.64 3.05 8.20
C TYR A 48 -7.75 4.11 8.35
N GLU A 49 -8.57 4.02 9.39
CA GLU A 49 -9.64 4.99 9.66
C GLU A 49 -9.06 6.40 9.89
N GLN A 50 -7.94 6.50 10.61
CA GLN A 50 -7.22 7.76 10.79
C GLN A 50 -6.70 8.31 9.45
N ALA A 51 -6.08 7.48 8.62
CA ALA A 51 -5.58 7.88 7.31
C ALA A 51 -6.72 8.35 6.38
N VAL A 52 -7.84 7.62 6.33
CA VAL A 52 -9.03 8.00 5.53
C VAL A 52 -9.65 9.30 6.03
N LYS A 53 -9.80 9.45 7.35
CA LYS A 53 -10.31 10.70 7.94
C LYS A 53 -9.41 11.87 7.59
N ARG A 54 -8.09 11.70 7.75
CA ARG A 54 -7.10 12.75 7.47
C ARG A 54 -7.11 13.15 6.00
N PHE A 55 -7.20 12.15 5.13
CA PHE A 55 -7.37 12.32 3.70
C PHE A 55 -8.63 13.17 3.38
N GLY A 56 -9.79 12.79 3.93
CA GLY A 56 -11.05 13.51 3.72
C GLY A 56 -11.08 14.94 4.30
N GLU A 57 -10.35 15.19 5.40
CA GLU A 57 -10.18 16.54 5.97
C GLU A 57 -9.39 17.46 5.02
N MET A 58 -8.33 16.94 4.42
CA MET A 58 -7.46 17.72 3.53
C MET A 58 -8.15 18.02 2.19
N PHE A 59 -9.00 17.12 1.70
CA PHE A 59 -9.64 17.24 0.39
C PHE A 59 -11.14 16.95 0.46
N LYS A 60 -11.88 17.90 1.02
CA LYS A 60 -13.35 17.90 0.97
C LYS A 60 -13.80 17.90 -0.50
N GLY A 61 -14.39 16.78 -0.94
CA GLY A 61 -14.99 16.66 -2.27
C GLY A 61 -14.16 15.86 -3.30
N VAL A 62 -12.98 15.35 -2.93
CA VAL A 62 -12.27 14.38 -3.78
C VAL A 62 -12.86 13.00 -3.54
N ASP A 63 -13.43 12.43 -4.60
CA ASP A 63 -13.93 11.06 -4.58
C ASP A 63 -12.74 10.10 -4.61
N ILE A 64 -12.56 9.33 -3.53
CA ILE A 64 -11.52 8.30 -3.39
C ILE A 64 -11.57 7.33 -4.58
N ALA A 65 -12.77 7.07 -5.14
CA ALA A 65 -12.93 6.18 -6.29
C ALA A 65 -12.29 6.74 -7.57
N LYS A 66 -12.18 8.06 -7.71
CA LYS A 66 -11.58 8.74 -8.87
C LYS A 66 -10.08 8.94 -8.74
N MET A 67 -9.48 8.65 -7.59
CA MET A 67 -8.07 8.92 -7.33
C MET A 67 -7.09 8.10 -8.16
N SER A 68 -7.51 6.94 -8.70
CA SER A 68 -6.66 6.16 -9.59
C SER A 68 -6.54 6.77 -11.00
N GLU A 69 -7.39 7.74 -11.34
CA GLU A 69 -7.54 8.33 -12.68
C GLU A 69 -7.14 9.82 -12.71
N LEU A 70 -6.44 10.30 -11.67
CA LEU A 70 -6.10 11.71 -11.53
C LEU A 70 -5.15 12.19 -12.63
N SER A 71 -5.42 13.37 -13.17
CA SER A 71 -4.51 14.06 -14.08
C SER A 71 -3.21 14.46 -13.38
N PRO A 72 -2.11 14.73 -14.10
CA PRO A 72 -0.86 15.22 -13.50
C PRO A 72 -1.04 16.48 -12.65
N GLU A 73 -1.94 17.38 -13.06
CA GLU A 73 -2.27 18.61 -12.34
C GLU A 73 -2.99 18.30 -11.01
N GLU A 74 -3.95 17.37 -11.03
CA GLU A 74 -4.66 16.93 -9.83
C GLU A 74 -3.71 16.21 -8.86
N GLN A 75 -2.80 15.37 -9.39
CA GLN A 75 -1.75 14.72 -8.59
C GLN A 75 -0.85 15.76 -7.92
N THR A 76 -0.48 16.82 -8.65
CA THR A 76 0.34 17.92 -8.11
C THR A 76 -0.35 18.63 -6.95
N GLN A 77 -1.66 18.90 -7.08
CA GLN A 77 -2.45 19.51 -6.01
C GLN A 77 -2.54 18.63 -4.76
N LEU A 78 -2.42 17.32 -4.94
CA LEU A 78 -2.49 16.33 -3.87
C LEU A 78 -1.11 15.98 -3.29
N LEU A 79 0.00 16.48 -3.84
CA LEU A 79 1.35 16.25 -3.28
C LEU A 79 1.47 16.57 -1.78
N PRO A 80 0.85 17.62 -1.22
CA PRO A 80 0.90 17.89 0.21
C PRO A 80 0.36 16.74 1.09
N ILE A 81 -0.48 15.85 0.54
CA ILE A 81 -0.97 14.65 1.25
C ILE A 81 0.19 13.75 1.65
N MET A 82 1.17 13.59 0.77
CA MET A 82 2.32 12.74 1.02
C MET A 82 3.27 13.32 2.08
N ALA A 83 3.10 14.61 2.44
CA ALA A 83 3.79 15.23 3.55
C ALA A 83 3.07 15.01 4.90
N ASP A 84 1.81 14.57 4.89
CA ASP A 84 1.09 14.24 6.13
C ASP A 84 1.62 12.92 6.70
N LYS A 85 2.16 13.01 7.92
CA LYS A 85 2.80 11.87 8.59
C LYS A 85 1.85 10.70 8.83
N VAL A 86 0.56 10.95 9.08
CA VAL A 86 -0.41 9.87 9.33
C VAL A 86 -0.60 9.05 8.06
N ILE A 87 -0.78 9.75 6.94
CA ILE A 87 -1.02 9.12 5.64
C ILE A 87 0.25 8.42 5.14
N LEU A 88 1.40 9.09 5.18
CA LEU A 88 2.66 8.52 4.74
C LEU A 88 3.06 7.31 5.57
N ASN A 89 2.94 7.37 6.91
CA ASN A 89 3.25 6.23 7.77
C ASN A 89 2.31 5.06 7.51
N PHE A 90 1.02 5.32 7.36
CA PHE A 90 0.06 4.26 7.04
C PHE A 90 0.44 3.58 5.73
N LEU A 91 0.70 4.36 4.68
CA LEU A 91 1.04 3.85 3.36
C LEU A 91 2.36 3.06 3.39
N ALA A 92 3.42 3.64 3.96
CA ALA A 92 4.73 2.99 4.05
C ALA A 92 4.68 1.66 4.83
N ARG A 93 3.78 1.53 5.80
CA ARG A 93 3.56 0.27 6.54
C ARG A 93 2.63 -0.69 5.80
N ALA A 94 1.65 -0.17 5.08
CA ALA A 94 0.63 -0.98 4.41
C ALA A 94 1.20 -1.68 3.18
N ILE A 95 1.95 -0.97 2.33
CA ILE A 95 2.48 -1.47 1.06
C ILE A 95 3.24 -2.80 1.22
N PRO A 96 4.23 -2.91 2.14
CA PRO A 96 4.98 -4.16 2.31
C PRO A 96 4.09 -5.30 2.80
N CYS A 97 3.12 -4.97 3.67
CA CYS A 97 2.23 -5.98 4.24
C CYS A 97 1.23 -6.52 3.22
N ILE A 98 0.79 -5.71 2.25
CA ILE A 98 -0.14 -6.15 1.19
C ILE A 98 0.60 -6.76 -0.02
N TYR A 99 1.91 -6.54 -0.14
CA TYR A 99 2.73 -7.14 -1.18
C TYR A 99 2.83 -8.67 -1.02
N GLY A 100 2.94 -9.36 -2.16
CA GLY A 100 3.31 -10.75 -2.17
C GLY A 100 3.91 -11.19 -3.49
N GLU A 101 4.68 -12.27 -3.40
CA GLU A 101 5.39 -12.89 -4.51
C GLU A 101 4.62 -14.09 -5.03
N VAL A 102 4.90 -14.51 -6.27
CA VAL A 102 4.31 -15.73 -6.85
C VAL A 102 5.40 -16.78 -6.98
N GLU A 103 5.36 -17.78 -6.11
CA GLU A 103 6.27 -18.93 -6.16
C GLU A 103 5.46 -20.19 -6.42
N ASN A 104 5.88 -21.00 -7.41
CA ASN A 104 5.23 -22.27 -7.76
C ASN A 104 3.70 -22.13 -7.97
N GLY A 105 3.27 -21.03 -8.59
CA GLY A 105 1.86 -20.73 -8.87
C GLY A 105 1.04 -20.29 -7.66
N LYS A 106 1.66 -20.12 -6.48
CA LYS A 106 0.99 -19.68 -5.26
C LYS A 106 1.40 -18.25 -4.91
N PHE A 107 0.42 -17.44 -4.54
CA PHE A 107 0.67 -16.11 -4.00
C PHE A 107 1.12 -16.23 -2.53
N ILE A 108 2.33 -15.77 -2.25
CA ILE A 108 2.96 -15.81 -0.93
C ILE A 108 3.06 -14.39 -0.40
N GLN A 109 2.48 -14.20 0.78
CA GLN A 109 2.53 -12.96 1.54
C GLN A 109 3.02 -13.32 2.93
N SER A 110 4.21 -12.86 3.33
CA SER A 110 4.88 -13.25 4.56
C SER A 110 5.73 -12.10 5.09
N THR A 111 6.31 -12.29 6.28
CA THR A 111 7.32 -11.38 6.82
C THR A 111 8.49 -11.19 5.87
N PHE A 112 8.93 -12.26 5.21
CA PHE A 112 10.01 -12.22 4.23
C PHE A 112 9.66 -11.38 3.01
N THR A 113 8.47 -11.56 2.42
CA THR A 113 8.07 -10.76 1.25
C THR A 113 7.88 -9.28 1.64
N ALA A 114 7.42 -8.99 2.86
CA ALA A 114 7.32 -7.62 3.34
C ALA A 114 8.71 -6.97 3.52
N GLU A 115 9.69 -7.69 4.07
CA GLU A 115 11.07 -7.21 4.19
C GLU A 115 11.69 -6.97 2.81
N ASN A 116 11.50 -7.88 1.85
CA ASN A 116 11.95 -7.70 0.48
C ASN A 116 11.34 -6.45 -0.16
N ALA A 117 10.04 -6.21 0.04
CA ALA A 117 9.36 -5.02 -0.46
C ALA A 117 9.95 -3.73 0.14
N GLU A 118 10.21 -3.69 1.44
CA GLU A 118 10.82 -2.52 2.10
C GLU A 118 12.23 -2.20 1.57
N MET A 119 12.97 -3.22 1.12
CA MET A 119 14.31 -3.07 0.56
C MET A 119 14.33 -2.85 -0.96
N SER A 120 13.18 -2.93 -1.63
CA SER A 120 13.12 -2.82 -3.08
C SER A 120 13.16 -1.37 -3.56
N ASP A 121 13.89 -1.10 -4.63
CA ASP A 121 14.00 0.25 -5.21
C ASP A 121 12.65 0.85 -5.60
N TRP A 122 11.74 0.00 -6.09
CA TRP A 122 10.39 0.39 -6.50
C TRP A 122 9.48 0.82 -5.35
N PHE A 123 9.85 0.54 -4.09
CA PHE A 123 9.01 0.86 -2.93
C PHE A 123 8.75 2.37 -2.81
N GLY A 124 9.80 3.17 -2.98
CA GLY A 124 9.70 4.63 -2.93
C GLY A 124 8.79 5.20 -4.01
N GLU A 125 8.79 4.61 -5.21
CA GLU A 125 7.93 5.02 -6.32
C GLU A 125 6.44 4.85 -6.00
N LEU A 126 6.09 3.88 -5.16
CA LEU A 126 4.71 3.61 -4.75
C LEU A 126 4.25 4.45 -3.56
N LEU A 127 5.13 5.23 -2.94
CA LEU A 127 4.76 6.23 -1.93
C LEU A 127 4.21 7.50 -2.61
N ASN A 128 3.08 7.34 -3.29
CA ASN A 128 2.41 8.42 -4.02
C ASN A 128 0.89 8.40 -3.84
N VAL A 129 0.24 9.50 -4.23
CA VAL A 129 -1.20 9.71 -4.06
C VAL A 129 -2.04 8.74 -4.90
N GLN A 130 -1.58 8.39 -6.10
CA GLN A 130 -2.31 7.47 -6.97
C GLN A 130 -2.42 6.09 -6.33
N PHE A 131 -1.31 5.57 -5.80
CA PHE A 131 -1.27 4.27 -5.15
C PHE A 131 -2.01 4.26 -3.80
N LEU A 132 -1.97 5.37 -3.06
CA LEU A 132 -2.83 5.58 -1.90
C LEU A 132 -4.32 5.40 -2.27
N GLY A 133 -4.77 6.04 -3.35
CA GLY A 133 -6.12 5.91 -3.86
C GLY A 133 -6.49 4.48 -4.26
N GLU A 134 -5.59 3.78 -4.96
CA GLU A 134 -5.76 2.38 -5.33
C GLU A 134 -5.92 1.47 -4.10
N ILE A 135 -5.08 1.67 -3.07
CA ILE A 135 -5.14 0.93 -1.80
C ILE A 135 -6.44 1.21 -1.06
N MET A 136 -6.83 2.49 -0.90
CA MET A 136 -8.07 2.85 -0.23
C MET A 136 -9.30 2.26 -0.94
N ARG A 137 -9.30 2.26 -2.28
CA ARG A 137 -10.35 1.62 -3.09
C ARG A 137 -10.36 0.10 -2.91
N GLU A 138 -9.21 -0.56 -2.92
CA GLU A 138 -9.10 -2.00 -2.70
C GLU A 138 -9.61 -2.39 -1.31
N PHE A 139 -9.28 -1.61 -0.27
CA PHE A 139 -9.70 -1.87 1.11
C PHE A 139 -11.19 -1.66 1.29
N SER A 140 -11.74 -0.57 0.76
CA SER A 140 -13.18 -0.28 0.81
C SER A 140 -14.00 -1.34 0.06
N SER A 141 -13.56 -1.75 -1.13
CA SER A 141 -14.27 -2.74 -1.97
C SER A 141 -14.27 -4.13 -1.33
N ASN A 142 -13.18 -4.50 -0.64
CA ASN A 142 -13.03 -5.80 0.00
C ASN A 142 -13.39 -5.80 1.49
N SER A 143 -13.76 -4.66 2.06
CA SER A 143 -14.14 -4.54 3.48
C SER A 143 -15.28 -5.47 3.90
N LYS A 144 -16.15 -5.86 2.95
CA LYS A 144 -17.23 -6.83 3.16
C LYS A 144 -16.73 -8.28 3.22
N ASN A 145 -15.60 -8.56 2.59
CA ASN A 145 -15.04 -9.91 2.43
C ASN A 145 -13.94 -10.22 3.47
N VAL A 146 -13.38 -9.18 4.11
CA VAL A 146 -12.37 -9.33 5.15
C VAL A 146 -13.00 -8.94 6.49
N PRO A 147 -13.11 -9.87 7.46
CA PRO A 147 -13.72 -9.59 8.75
C PRO A 147 -13.05 -8.38 9.40
N GLN A 148 -13.81 -7.31 9.61
CA GLN A 148 -13.36 -6.19 10.40
C GLN A 148 -13.52 -6.58 11.86
N ASP A 149 -12.40 -6.81 12.55
CA ASP A 149 -12.40 -7.14 13.97
C ASP A 149 -12.89 -5.88 14.71
N LYS A 150 -14.21 -5.80 14.93
CA LYS A 150 -14.85 -4.70 15.65
C LYS A 150 -14.35 -4.73 17.08
N LYS A 151 -13.29 -3.95 17.35
CA LYS A 151 -12.72 -3.66 18.68
C LYS A 151 -12.80 -4.87 19.63
N LYS A 152 -11.74 -5.69 19.70
CA LYS A 152 -11.56 -6.53 20.89
C LYS A 152 -11.67 -5.61 22.12
N PRO A 153 -12.60 -5.87 23.06
CA PRO A 153 -12.73 -5.04 24.24
C PRO A 153 -11.39 -5.06 24.96
N GLN A 154 -10.84 -3.87 25.24
CA GLN A 154 -9.67 -3.75 26.09
C GLN A 154 -9.97 -4.48 27.40
N ARG A 155 -9.25 -5.57 27.66
CA ARG A 155 -9.30 -6.23 28.97
C ARG A 155 -8.75 -5.21 29.97
N LYS A 156 -9.65 -4.71 30.83
CA LYS A 156 -9.29 -4.00 32.06
C LYS A 156 -8.57 -4.94 33.01
#